data_AF-A0A1A9WF19-F1
#
_entry.id   AF-A0A1A9WF19-F1
#
_cell.length_a   1.000
_cell.length_b   1.000
_cell.length_c   1.000
_cell.angle_alpha   90.00
_cell.angle_beta   90.00
_cell.angle_gamma   90.00
#
_symmetry.space_group_name_H-M   'P 1'
#
loop_
_entity.id
_entity.type
_entity.pdbx_description
1 polymer ?
#
loop_
_entity_poly.entity_id
_entity_poly.type
_entity_poly.pdbx_seq_one_letter_code
_entity_poly.pdbx_strand_id
1 'polypeptide(L)'
;MLAQVYQMIKCYCYDTRGAHAGTPSHWRDEDVLEDRAVFRTHKEPAELIINPVKEKDAGNFRCRVDFKLSQTRNSNVNLEVVVPPQQPTIFNERRLRIDSRAGPYEEGGNLEVTCVVYGGSPPPTVTWLMNGQLQNSIVDYTYDGTINSKLVVRNLSRIHQHAVYTCQASNFHKKYVSTNITIELYSIPPCICDECRSTSLQME
;
A
#
# COMPACT_ATOMS: atom_id res chain seq x y z
N MET A 1 0.84 -38.84 -13.25
CA MET A 1 -0.31 -38.54 -12.39
C MET A 1 -0.68 -37.08 -12.65
N LEU A 2 -1.59 -36.83 -13.60
CA LEU A 2 -1.99 -35.46 -13.95
C LEU A 2 -3.03 -35.03 -12.92
N ALA A 3 -2.64 -34.16 -11.99
CA ALA A 3 -3.59 -33.49 -11.11
C ALA A 3 -4.39 -32.50 -11.98
N GLN A 4 -5.60 -32.89 -12.38
CA GLN A 4 -6.59 -31.92 -12.83
C GLN A 4 -6.93 -31.04 -11.64
N VAL A 5 -6.37 -29.84 -11.60
CA VAL A 5 -6.85 -28.77 -10.72
C VAL A 5 -8.27 -28.47 -11.17
N TYR A 6 -9.27 -29.02 -10.49
CA TYR A 6 -10.65 -28.57 -10.62
C TYR A 6 -10.69 -27.13 -10.11
N GLN A 7 -10.58 -26.16 -11.01
CA GLN A 7 -10.84 -24.77 -10.66
C GLN A 7 -12.36 -24.64 -10.48
N MET A 8 -12.83 -24.66 -9.23
CA MET A 8 -14.23 -24.41 -8.91
C MET A 8 -14.59 -22.99 -9.38
N ILE A 9 -15.41 -22.90 -10.44
CA ILE A 9 -15.90 -21.63 -10.97
C ILE A 9 -17.06 -21.18 -10.10
N LYS A 10 -16.90 -20.04 -9.45
CA LYS A 10 -17.93 -19.45 -8.58
C LYS A 10 -19.06 -18.93 -9.45
N CYS A 11 -20.30 -19.31 -9.13
CA CYS A 11 -21.43 -19.01 -10.02
C CYS A 11 -22.51 -18.19 -9.31
N TYR A 12 -23.01 -17.17 -10.02
CA TYR A 12 -24.23 -16.45 -9.68
C TYR A 12 -25.16 -16.44 -10.89
N CYS A 13 -26.40 -16.84 -10.68
CA CYS A 13 -27.42 -16.94 -11.71
C CYS A 13 -28.59 -16.01 -11.38
N TYR A 14 -29.04 -15.25 -12.38
CA TYR A 14 -30.21 -14.41 -12.27
C TYR A 14 -31.21 -14.75 -13.38
N ASP A 15 -32.42 -15.13 -12.98
CA ASP A 15 -33.47 -15.58 -13.88
C ASP A 15 -34.67 -14.63 -13.86
N THR A 16 -34.91 -13.99 -15.00
CA THR A 16 -36.02 -13.06 -15.21
C THR A 16 -37.31 -13.76 -15.66
N ARG A 17 -37.30 -15.08 -15.84
CA ARG A 17 -38.39 -15.88 -16.44
C ARG A 17 -39.37 -16.48 -15.42
N GLY A 18 -39.25 -16.13 -14.13
CA GLY A 18 -39.93 -16.78 -13.00
C GLY A 18 -41.42 -17.12 -13.20
N ALA A 19 -41.84 -18.25 -12.62
CA ALA A 19 -43.17 -18.86 -12.72
C ALA A 19 -44.34 -18.01 -12.16
N HIS A 20 -44.03 -16.90 -11.48
CA HIS A 20 -44.99 -15.89 -11.05
C HIS A 20 -44.56 -14.53 -11.60
N ALA A 21 -45.42 -13.97 -12.44
CA ALA A 21 -45.20 -12.74 -13.17
C ALA A 21 -44.90 -11.55 -12.23
N GLY A 22 -43.62 -11.27 -11.97
CA GLY A 22 -43.20 -10.04 -11.29
C GLY A 22 -41.94 -10.16 -10.43
N THR A 23 -41.61 -11.36 -9.93
CA THR A 23 -40.44 -11.55 -9.04
C THR A 23 -39.35 -12.39 -9.72
N PRO A 24 -38.20 -11.79 -10.05
CA PRO A 24 -37.06 -12.51 -10.60
C PRO A 24 -36.49 -13.50 -9.56
N SER A 25 -36.06 -14.68 -10.03
CA SER A 25 -35.42 -15.69 -9.21
C SER A 25 -33.90 -15.53 -9.29
N HIS A 26 -33.20 -15.76 -8.18
CA HIS A 26 -31.75 -15.72 -8.14
C HIS A 26 -31.21 -16.96 -7.45
N TRP A 27 -30.07 -17.44 -7.94
CA TRP A 27 -29.35 -18.56 -7.37
C TRP A 27 -27.87 -18.17 -7.22
N ARG A 28 -27.28 -18.61 -6.12
CA ARG A 28 -25.88 -18.37 -5.77
C ARG A 28 -25.29 -19.66 -5.22
N ASP A 29 -24.01 -19.82 -5.42
CA ASP A 29 -23.23 -20.89 -4.78
C ASP A 29 -23.18 -20.62 -3.26
N GLU A 30 -23.92 -21.41 -2.48
CA GLU A 30 -24.09 -21.22 -1.03
C GLU A 30 -22.79 -21.46 -0.25
N ASP A 31 -21.97 -22.42 -0.69
CA ASP A 31 -20.69 -22.77 -0.07
C ASP A 31 -19.65 -21.63 -0.20
N VAL A 32 -19.82 -20.79 -1.24
CA VAL A 32 -18.90 -19.71 -1.56
C VAL A 32 -19.42 -18.34 -1.11
N LEU A 33 -20.63 -18.00 -1.56
CA LEU A 33 -21.18 -16.66 -1.45
C LEU A 33 -22.07 -16.48 -0.21
N GLU A 34 -22.51 -17.57 0.43
CA GLU A 34 -23.39 -17.53 1.61
C GLU A 34 -24.59 -16.58 1.33
N ASP A 35 -24.96 -15.70 2.26
CA ASP A 35 -25.97 -14.64 2.07
C ASP A 35 -25.39 -13.27 1.71
N ARG A 36 -24.09 -13.21 1.37
CA ARG A 36 -23.34 -11.94 1.21
C ARG A 36 -23.43 -11.34 -0.19
N ALA A 37 -23.99 -12.07 -1.16
CA ALA A 37 -24.03 -11.68 -2.57
C ALA A 37 -25.42 -11.19 -3.01
N VAL A 38 -25.48 -9.99 -3.57
CA VAL A 38 -26.71 -9.36 -4.08
C VAL A 38 -26.46 -8.83 -5.49
N PHE A 39 -27.31 -9.23 -6.45
CA PHE A 39 -27.27 -8.71 -7.80
C PHE A 39 -28.26 -7.55 -7.97
N ARG A 40 -27.75 -6.39 -8.41
CA ARG A 40 -28.52 -5.17 -8.64
C ARG A 40 -28.72 -4.94 -10.12
N THR A 41 -29.96 -5.08 -10.57
CA THR A 41 -30.38 -4.91 -11.98
C THR A 41 -30.74 -3.48 -12.36
N HIS A 42 -30.93 -2.58 -11.39
CA HIS A 42 -31.34 -1.19 -11.63
C HIS A 42 -30.18 -0.26 -12.03
N LYS A 43 -28.96 -0.79 -12.17
CA LYS A 43 -27.78 -0.05 -12.63
C LYS A 43 -27.40 -0.47 -14.04
N GLU A 44 -26.78 0.44 -14.79
CA GLU A 44 -26.18 0.18 -16.11
C GLU A 44 -24.67 0.44 -16.05
N PRO A 45 -23.82 -0.60 -16.10
CA PRO A 45 -24.15 -2.03 -16.16
C PRO A 45 -24.72 -2.56 -14.84
N ALA A 46 -25.44 -3.69 -14.89
CA ALA A 46 -25.90 -4.39 -13.69
C ALA A 46 -24.71 -4.89 -12.86
N GLU A 47 -24.82 -4.83 -11.53
CA GLU A 47 -23.70 -5.06 -10.61
C GLU A 47 -23.97 -6.26 -9.68
N LEU A 48 -22.96 -7.11 -9.48
CA LEU A 48 -22.92 -8.08 -8.39
C LEU A 48 -22.16 -7.49 -7.21
N ILE A 49 -22.80 -7.42 -6.04
CA ILE A 49 -22.21 -6.89 -4.81
C ILE A 49 -21.97 -8.05 -3.85
N ILE A 50 -20.75 -8.15 -3.31
CA ILE A 50 -20.37 -9.10 -2.26
C ILE A 50 -19.94 -8.30 -1.03
N ASN A 51 -20.61 -8.46 0.11
CA ASN A 51 -20.28 -7.71 1.33
C ASN A 51 -20.56 -8.51 2.61
N PRO A 52 -19.60 -8.65 3.55
CA PRO A 52 -18.19 -8.25 3.46
C PRO A 52 -17.41 -9.13 2.50
N VAL A 53 -16.45 -8.56 1.76
CA VAL A 53 -15.51 -9.34 0.92
C VAL A 53 -14.51 -10.09 1.80
N LYS A 54 -14.25 -11.36 1.48
CA LYS A 54 -13.27 -12.23 2.14
C LYS A 54 -12.18 -12.58 1.15
N GLU A 55 -10.95 -12.83 1.61
CA GLU A 55 -9.84 -13.24 0.74
C GLU A 55 -10.17 -14.50 -0.08
N LYS A 56 -10.89 -15.46 0.54
CA LYS A 56 -11.41 -16.66 -0.13
C LYS A 56 -12.35 -16.36 -1.32
N ASP A 57 -12.87 -15.14 -1.43
CA ASP A 57 -13.76 -14.75 -2.53
C ASP A 57 -12.98 -14.53 -3.83
N ALA A 58 -11.65 -14.37 -3.81
CA ALA A 58 -10.83 -14.20 -5.01
C ALA A 58 -10.98 -15.37 -6.01
N GLY A 59 -10.96 -15.06 -7.31
CA GLY A 59 -11.05 -16.04 -8.39
C GLY A 59 -12.07 -15.69 -9.48
N ASN A 60 -12.31 -16.64 -10.38
CA ASN A 60 -13.17 -16.43 -11.55
C ASN A 60 -14.64 -16.66 -11.20
N PHE A 61 -15.45 -15.63 -11.44
CA PHE A 61 -16.90 -15.64 -11.31
C PHE A 61 -17.55 -15.76 -12.68
N ARG A 62 -18.52 -16.67 -12.78
CA ARG A 62 -19.41 -16.76 -13.94
C ARG A 62 -20.76 -16.14 -13.61
N CYS A 63 -21.11 -15.10 -14.35
CA CYS A 63 -22.44 -14.50 -14.33
C CYS A 63 -23.25 -15.06 -15.50
N ARG A 64 -24.40 -15.67 -15.19
CA ARG A 64 -25.36 -16.16 -16.18
C ARG A 64 -26.69 -15.42 -16.01
N VAL A 65 -27.14 -14.79 -17.09
CA VAL A 65 -28.43 -14.10 -17.14
C VAL A 65 -29.30 -14.73 -18.22
N ASP A 66 -30.43 -15.27 -17.79
CA ASP A 66 -31.44 -15.83 -18.69
C ASP A 66 -32.57 -14.80 -18.93
N PHE A 67 -32.79 -14.46 -20.20
CA PHE A 67 -33.81 -13.50 -20.65
C PHE A 67 -35.05 -14.21 -21.17
N LYS A 68 -36.21 -13.52 -21.14
CA LYS A 68 -37.48 -14.07 -21.65
C LYS A 68 -37.53 -14.14 -23.18
N LEU A 69 -36.97 -13.15 -23.87
CA LEU A 69 -37.09 -12.98 -25.32
C LEU A 69 -35.73 -12.94 -26.05
N SER A 70 -34.63 -13.11 -25.33
CA SER A 70 -33.28 -12.95 -25.87
C SER A 70 -32.38 -14.09 -25.41
N GLN A 71 -31.25 -14.24 -26.10
CA GLN A 71 -30.27 -15.27 -25.77
C GLN A 71 -29.70 -15.07 -24.35
N THR A 72 -29.50 -16.17 -23.62
CA THR A 72 -28.74 -16.19 -22.38
C THR A 72 -27.39 -15.53 -22.56
N ARG A 73 -27.04 -14.61 -21.67
CA ARG A 73 -25.71 -13.99 -21.63
C ARG A 73 -24.88 -14.60 -20.52
N ASN A 74 -23.66 -14.97 -20.87
CA ASN A 74 -22.65 -15.43 -19.93
C ASN A 74 -21.49 -14.42 -19.92
N SER A 75 -21.05 -14.04 -18.73
CA SER A 75 -19.85 -13.22 -18.53
C SER A 75 -18.95 -13.91 -17.51
N ASN A 76 -17.64 -13.83 -17.71
CA ASN A 76 -16.65 -14.29 -16.74
C ASN A 76 -15.89 -13.07 -16.21
N VAL A 77 -15.72 -12.98 -14.90
CA VAL A 77 -15.07 -11.86 -14.22
C VAL A 77 -14.08 -12.44 -13.21
N ASN A 78 -12.81 -12.05 -13.32
CA ASN A 78 -11.82 -12.40 -12.31
C ASN A 78 -11.85 -11.38 -11.16
N LEU A 79 -12.29 -11.81 -9.97
CA LEU A 79 -12.24 -11.00 -8.77
C LEU A 79 -10.87 -11.15 -8.11
N GLU A 80 -10.15 -10.06 -8.01
CA GLU A 80 -8.92 -9.95 -7.21
C GLU A 80 -9.26 -9.26 -5.88
N VAL A 81 -8.92 -9.92 -4.77
CA VAL A 81 -9.14 -9.36 -3.43
C VAL A 81 -7.84 -8.75 -2.94
N VAL A 82 -7.90 -7.45 -2.63
CA VAL A 82 -6.75 -6.70 -2.14
C VAL A 82 -6.72 -6.72 -0.61
N VAL A 83 -5.64 -7.23 -0.05
CA VAL A 83 -5.32 -7.15 1.38
C VAL A 83 -4.25 -6.08 1.56
N PRO A 84 -4.48 -4.99 2.30
CA PRO A 84 -3.47 -3.95 2.49
C PRO A 84 -2.25 -4.49 3.27
N PRO A 85 -1.05 -3.96 3.03
CA PRO A 85 0.13 -4.34 3.80
C PRO A 85 0.11 -3.76 5.21
N GLN A 86 0.96 -4.28 6.09
CA GLN A 86 1.14 -3.75 7.44
C GLN A 86 1.85 -2.39 7.41
N GLN A 87 1.71 -1.65 8.51
CA GLN A 87 2.39 -0.37 8.66
C GLN A 87 3.92 -0.57 8.57
N PRO A 88 4.63 0.20 7.72
CA PRO A 88 6.07 0.05 7.56
C PRO A 88 6.81 0.35 8.87
N THR A 89 7.89 -0.37 9.14
CA THR A 89 8.78 -0.07 10.28
C THR A 89 10.16 0.29 9.78
N ILE A 90 10.71 1.42 10.24
CA ILE A 90 12.01 1.91 9.81
C ILE A 90 13.06 1.57 10.86
N PHE A 91 14.20 1.07 10.41
CA PHE A 91 15.36 0.71 11.24
C PHE A 91 16.61 1.44 10.77
N ASN A 92 17.51 1.75 11.70
CA ASN A 92 18.85 2.24 11.35
C ASN A 92 19.80 1.08 10.98
N GLU A 93 21.04 1.42 10.62
CA GLU A 93 22.14 0.50 10.37
C GLU A 93 22.39 -0.54 11.49
N ARG A 94 22.06 -0.22 12.74
CA ARG A 94 22.20 -1.10 13.91
C ARG A 94 20.95 -1.96 14.18
N ARG A 95 19.99 -1.95 13.24
CA ARG A 95 18.68 -2.62 13.36
C ARG A 95 17.85 -2.14 14.56
N LEU A 96 18.06 -0.91 15.01
CA LEU A 96 17.22 -0.26 16.01
C LEU A 96 16.08 0.45 15.31
N ARG A 97 14.86 0.25 15.81
CA ARG A 97 13.64 0.88 15.29
C ARG A 97 13.72 2.39 15.50
N ILE A 98 13.33 3.14 14.47
CA ILE A 98 13.22 4.59 14.48
C ILE A 98 11.73 4.95 14.42
N ASP A 99 11.21 5.55 15.49
CA ASP A 99 9.78 5.92 15.55
C ASP A 99 9.49 7.31 14.97
N SER A 100 10.43 8.25 15.05
CA SER A 100 10.18 9.64 14.59
C SER A 100 11.40 10.43 14.18
N ARG A 101 12.53 10.27 14.87
CA ARG A 101 13.75 11.07 14.66
C ARG A 101 14.93 10.15 14.38
N ALA A 102 15.60 10.37 13.25
CA ALA A 102 16.82 9.68 12.88
C ALA A 102 18.00 10.66 13.03
N GLY A 103 18.98 10.26 13.83
CA GLY A 103 20.16 11.08 14.14
C GLY A 103 20.38 11.20 15.66
N PRO A 104 21.17 12.19 16.11
CA PRO A 104 21.81 13.23 15.30
C PRO A 104 22.95 12.70 14.40
N TYR A 105 23.06 13.21 13.17
CA TYR A 105 24.13 12.89 12.21
C TYR A 105 25.07 14.08 11.96
N GLU A 106 26.31 13.85 11.59
CA GLU A 106 27.24 14.92 11.21
C GLU A 106 26.97 15.44 9.78
N GLU A 107 27.21 16.73 9.55
CA GLU A 107 27.22 17.29 8.19
C GLU A 107 28.35 16.65 7.38
N GLY A 108 28.07 16.24 6.14
CA GLY A 108 28.95 15.40 5.32
C GLY A 108 28.85 13.90 5.60
N GLY A 109 28.17 13.50 6.68
CA GLY A 109 27.93 12.10 7.03
C GLY A 109 26.95 11.38 6.09
N ASN A 110 26.66 10.12 6.41
CA ASN A 110 25.75 9.28 5.65
C ASN A 110 24.57 8.83 6.52
N LEU A 111 23.37 8.82 5.93
CA LEU A 111 22.18 8.20 6.48
C LEU A 111 22.01 6.82 5.84
N GLU A 112 21.90 5.78 6.66
CA GLU A 112 21.50 4.44 6.23
C GLU A 112 20.29 3.97 7.05
N VAL A 113 19.15 3.80 6.37
CA VAL A 113 17.92 3.31 6.98
C VAL A 113 17.28 2.23 6.12
N THR A 114 16.66 1.27 6.78
CA THR A 114 15.95 0.16 6.14
C THR A 114 14.49 0.20 6.57
N CYS A 115 13.58 0.29 5.61
CA CYS A 115 12.16 0.14 5.82
C CYS A 115 11.75 -1.32 5.61
N VAL A 116 11.04 -1.87 6.58
CA VAL A 116 10.57 -3.26 6.56
C VAL A 116 9.04 -3.25 6.51
N VAL A 117 8.48 -3.98 5.55
CA VAL A 117 7.04 -4.08 5.31
C VAL A 117 6.66 -5.55 5.25
N TYR A 118 5.55 -5.89 5.92
CA TYR A 118 5.03 -7.25 5.98
C TYR A 118 3.66 -7.34 5.32
N GLY A 119 3.41 -8.49 4.69
CA GLY A 119 2.12 -8.85 4.12
C GLY A 119 1.69 -7.95 2.96
N GLY A 120 0.39 -8.01 2.67
CA GLY A 120 -0.19 -7.40 1.50
C GLY A 120 -0.37 -8.42 0.37
N SER A 121 -1.57 -8.42 -0.22
CA SER A 121 -1.91 -9.25 -1.37
C SER A 121 -2.69 -8.38 -2.35
N PRO A 122 -2.22 -8.16 -3.59
CA PRO A 122 -0.93 -8.58 -4.14
C PRO A 122 0.28 -8.01 -3.38
N PRO A 123 1.51 -8.48 -3.65
CA PRO A 123 2.72 -7.95 -3.03
C PRO A 123 2.83 -6.43 -3.21
N PRO A 124 3.04 -5.65 -2.13
CA PRO A 124 3.10 -4.20 -2.22
C PRO A 124 4.41 -3.72 -2.84
N THR A 125 4.36 -2.56 -3.47
CA THR A 125 5.54 -1.76 -3.82
C THR A 125 5.92 -0.87 -2.65
N VAL A 126 7.21 -0.79 -2.34
CA VAL A 126 7.75 0.07 -1.27
C VAL A 126 8.60 1.17 -1.89
N THR A 127 8.31 2.42 -1.54
CA THR A 127 9.01 3.61 -2.02
C THR A 127 9.42 4.54 -0.90
N TRP A 128 10.54 5.24 -1.11
CA TRP A 128 11.00 6.29 -0.22
C TRP A 128 10.74 7.66 -0.84
N LEU A 129 10.28 8.59 -0.01
CA LEU A 129 10.05 9.99 -0.38
C LEU A 129 10.83 10.90 0.59
N MET A 130 11.45 11.96 0.08
CA MET A 130 11.98 13.07 0.88
C MET A 130 11.11 14.29 0.59
N ASN A 131 10.38 14.80 1.59
CA ASN A 131 9.46 15.92 1.42
C ASN A 131 8.50 15.73 0.22
N GLY A 132 8.03 14.50 0.02
CA GLY A 132 7.15 14.11 -1.09
C GLY A 132 7.83 13.79 -2.43
N GLN A 133 9.15 13.95 -2.54
CA GLN A 133 9.92 13.64 -3.77
C GLN A 133 10.55 12.26 -3.71
N LEU A 134 10.38 11.47 -4.78
CA LEU A 134 10.87 10.10 -4.87
C LEU A 134 12.38 10.00 -4.67
N GLN A 135 12.81 9.05 -3.85
CA GLN A 135 14.21 8.75 -3.59
C GLN A 135 14.57 7.36 -4.14
N ASN A 136 15.83 7.22 -4.58
CA ASN A 136 16.37 5.93 -4.96
C ASN A 136 16.61 5.07 -3.72
N SER A 137 16.17 3.81 -3.78
CA SER A 137 16.37 2.82 -2.74
C SER A 137 16.60 1.45 -3.34
N ILE A 138 17.20 0.56 -2.55
CA ILE A 138 17.42 -0.84 -2.93
C ILE A 138 16.34 -1.66 -2.24
N VAL A 139 15.52 -2.35 -3.03
CA VAL A 139 14.42 -3.17 -2.53
C VAL A 139 14.79 -4.64 -2.65
N ASP A 140 14.62 -5.39 -1.57
CA ASP A 140 14.83 -6.83 -1.48
C ASP A 140 13.55 -7.52 -1.01
N TYR A 141 13.23 -8.64 -1.65
CA TYR A 141 12.04 -9.44 -1.42
C TYR A 141 12.47 -10.79 -0.84
N THR A 142 12.11 -11.03 0.42
CA THR A 142 12.48 -12.28 1.09
C THR A 142 11.42 -13.36 0.87
N TYR A 143 11.81 -14.62 1.08
CA TYR A 143 10.94 -15.78 0.83
C TYR A 143 9.72 -15.83 1.76
N ASP A 144 9.83 -15.28 2.97
CA ASP A 144 8.73 -15.12 3.94
C ASP A 144 7.74 -14.00 3.58
N GLY A 145 7.93 -13.32 2.44
CA GLY A 145 7.05 -12.25 1.98
C GLY A 145 7.33 -10.90 2.64
N THR A 146 8.46 -10.77 3.35
CA THR A 146 8.93 -9.51 3.91
C THR A 146 9.63 -8.69 2.82
N ILE A 147 9.37 -7.39 2.80
CA ILE A 147 10.02 -6.47 1.85
C ILE A 147 10.91 -5.53 2.64
N ASN A 148 12.20 -5.52 2.27
CA ASN A 148 13.20 -4.65 2.85
C ASN A 148 13.60 -3.59 1.82
N SER A 149 13.35 -2.32 2.13
CA SER A 149 13.75 -1.19 1.27
C SER A 149 14.80 -0.34 1.98
N LYS A 150 16.05 -0.46 1.53
CA LYS A 150 17.21 0.25 2.06
C LYS A 150 17.43 1.58 1.32
N LEU A 151 17.42 2.67 2.07
CA LEU A 151 17.74 4.02 1.61
C LEU A 151 19.11 4.43 2.14
N VAL A 152 19.97 4.91 1.25
CA VAL A 152 21.28 5.46 1.59
C VAL A 152 21.38 6.88 1.05
N VAL A 153 21.50 7.86 1.95
CA VAL A 153 21.73 9.27 1.59
C VAL A 153 23.14 9.63 2.00
N ARG A 154 23.97 10.02 1.04
CA ARG A 154 25.37 10.37 1.28
C ARG A 154 25.54 11.88 1.33
N ASN A 155 26.59 12.33 2.03
CA ASN A 155 26.95 13.74 2.13
C ASN A 155 25.77 14.59 2.63
N LEU A 156 25.28 14.26 3.82
CA LEU A 156 24.19 14.99 4.46
C LEU A 156 24.56 16.46 4.65
N SER A 157 23.85 17.35 3.97
CA SER A 157 23.96 18.81 4.16
C SER A 157 22.75 19.40 4.88
N ARG A 158 22.82 20.70 5.21
CA ARG A 158 21.74 21.48 5.84
C ARG A 158 20.35 21.35 5.20
N ILE A 159 20.25 21.00 3.91
CA ILE A 159 18.95 20.78 3.25
C ILE A 159 18.18 19.59 3.83
N HIS A 160 18.91 18.65 4.46
CA HIS A 160 18.33 17.46 5.08
C HIS A 160 17.91 17.70 6.53
N GLN A 161 18.34 18.80 7.16
CA GLN A 161 17.93 19.13 8.52
C GLN A 161 16.41 19.28 8.61
N HIS A 162 15.77 18.51 9.47
CA HIS A 162 14.31 18.40 9.61
C HIS A 162 13.58 17.94 8.33
N ALA A 163 14.29 17.42 7.32
CA ALA A 163 13.65 16.82 6.16
C ALA A 163 12.87 15.56 6.60
N VAL A 164 11.68 15.41 6.04
CA VAL A 164 10.80 14.27 6.32
C VAL A 164 11.05 13.19 5.27
N TYR A 165 11.55 12.05 5.72
CA TYR A 165 11.64 10.84 4.92
C TYR A 165 10.46 9.94 5.20
N THR A 166 9.71 9.61 4.16
CA THR A 166 8.52 8.76 4.22
C THR A 166 8.83 7.44 3.53
N CYS A 167 8.72 6.33 4.26
CA CYS A 167 8.59 5.03 3.64
C CYS A 167 7.10 4.75 3.39
N GLN A 168 6.75 4.49 2.14
CA GLN A 168 5.37 4.26 1.69
C GLN A 168 5.25 2.87 1.07
N ALA A 169 4.26 2.10 1.51
CA ALA A 169 3.92 0.80 0.96
C ALA A 169 2.52 0.81 0.34
N SER A 170 2.39 0.32 -0.89
CA SER A 170 1.16 0.35 -1.67
C SER A 170 1.03 -0.90 -2.52
N ASN A 171 -0.08 -1.64 -2.40
CA ASN A 171 -0.40 -2.76 -3.28
C ASN A 171 -1.65 -2.55 -4.14
N PHE A 172 -2.33 -1.40 -4.00
CA PHE A 172 -3.47 -1.05 -4.83
C PHE A 172 -3.54 0.44 -5.08
N HIS A 173 -4.05 0.82 -6.25
CA HIS A 173 -4.02 2.19 -6.73
C HIS A 173 -4.59 3.17 -5.71
N LYS A 174 -3.82 4.22 -5.37
CA LYS A 174 -4.16 5.31 -4.43
C LYS A 174 -4.44 4.89 -2.97
N LYS A 175 -4.13 3.64 -2.57
CA LYS A 175 -4.18 3.23 -1.16
C LYS A 175 -2.79 2.81 -0.70
N TYR A 176 -2.30 3.47 0.33
CA TYR A 176 -0.99 3.20 0.90
C TYR A 176 -0.99 3.34 2.41
N VAL A 177 -0.04 2.68 3.04
CA VAL A 177 0.36 2.86 4.43
C VAL A 177 1.77 3.43 4.44
N SER A 178 2.06 4.30 5.39
CA SER A 178 3.36 4.96 5.43
C SER A 178 3.85 5.19 6.85
N THR A 179 5.15 5.43 6.97
CA THR A 179 5.80 5.83 8.21
C THR A 179 6.85 6.88 7.89
N ASN A 180 6.90 7.91 8.73
CA ASN A 180 7.72 9.09 8.53
C ASN A 180 8.81 9.15 9.60
N ILE A 181 10.00 9.54 9.20
CA ILE A 181 11.09 9.93 10.09
C ILE A 181 11.59 11.32 9.69
N THR A 182 12.07 12.05 10.68
CA THR A 182 12.72 13.36 10.51
C THR A 182 14.21 13.22 10.75
N ILE A 183 15.02 13.87 9.92
CA ILE A 183 16.47 13.84 10.10
C ILE A 183 16.90 14.97 11.02
N GLU A 184 17.76 14.65 11.97
CA GLU A 184 18.46 15.62 12.80
C GLU A 184 19.95 15.57 12.50
N LEU A 185 20.57 16.72 12.24
CA LEU A 185 22.00 16.88 12.15
C LEU A 185 22.53 17.51 13.44
N TYR A 186 23.80 17.22 13.76
CA TYR A 186 24.52 17.91 14.80
C TYR A 186 24.60 19.40 14.48
N SER A 187 23.91 20.20 15.28
CA SER A 187 24.09 21.64 15.27
C SER A 187 25.32 21.97 16.10
N ILE A 188 26.46 22.20 15.44
CA ILE A 188 27.56 22.89 16.10
C ILE A 188 27.05 24.33 16.34
N PRO A 189 26.91 24.78 17.60
CA PRO A 189 26.50 26.16 17.85
C PRO A 189 27.50 27.10 17.17
N PRO A 190 27.05 28.19 16.52
CA PRO A 190 27.98 29.15 15.95
C PRO A 190 28.93 29.61 17.05
N CYS A 191 30.23 29.40 16.85
CA CYS A 191 31.26 29.94 17.72
C CYS A 191 31.01 31.45 17.80
N ILE A 192 30.62 31.95 18.97
CA ILE A 192 30.56 33.40 19.21
C ILE A 192 32.00 33.86 19.19
N CYS A 193 32.40 34.56 18.13
CA CYS A 193 33.64 35.32 18.11
C CYS A 193 33.47 36.52 19.05
N ASP A 194 33.58 36.31 20.36
CA ASP A 194 33.74 37.42 21.30
C ASP A 194 35.21 37.84 21.28
N GLU A 195 35.53 38.83 20.44
CA GLU A 195 36.71 39.65 20.67
C GLU A 195 36.33 41.14 20.68
N CYS A 196 36.01 41.61 21.88
CA CYS A 196 36.11 43.03 22.20
C CYS A 196 37.58 43.47 22.08
N ARG A 197 37.89 44.43 21.20
CA ARG A 197 38.97 45.38 21.50
C ARG A 197 38.75 46.79 20.90
N SER A 198 38.28 47.65 21.80
CA SER A 198 38.62 49.07 21.99
C SER A 198 38.71 49.99 20.77
N THR A 199 37.66 50.78 20.55
CA THR A 199 37.79 52.14 20.01
C THR A 199 38.61 52.99 20.98
N SER A 200 39.92 53.10 20.76
CA SER A 200 40.68 54.25 21.25
C SER A 200 40.51 55.39 20.25
N LEU A 201 39.59 56.30 20.55
CA LEU A 201 39.67 57.69 20.14
C LEU A 201 41.05 58.22 20.53
N GLN A 202 41.86 58.65 19.56
CA GLN A 202 42.81 59.74 19.80
C GLN A 202 42.31 60.95 19.01
N MET A 203 41.82 61.93 19.77
CA MET A 203 41.84 63.33 19.42
C MET A 203 43.24 63.89 19.73
N GLU A 204 43.62 64.91 18.95
CA GLU A 204 44.84 65.75 18.96
C GLU A 204 46.06 65.23 18.20
#